data_AF-A0A841TES2-F1
#
_entry.id   AF-A0A841TES2-F1
#
_cell.length_a   1.000
_cell.length_b   1.000
_cell.length_c   1.000
_cell.angle_alpha   90.00
_cell.angle_beta   90.00
_cell.angle_gamma   90.00
#
_symmetry.space_group_name_H-M   'P 1'
#
loop_
_entity.id
_entity.type
_entity.pdbx_description
1 polymer ?
#
loop_
_entity_poly.entity_id
_entity_poly.type
_entity_poly.pdbx_seq_one_letter_code
_entity_poly.pdbx_strand_id
1 'polypeptide(L)' 'MTAERVKVMIRCNRCGEKFVLRGRRDRGRIDTGFKMCLCSNTNDFDIEET' A
#
# COMPACT_ATOMS: atom_id res chain seq x y z
N MET A 1 -3.46 -22.02 -7.26
CA MET A 1 -4.13 -20.77 -7.66
C MET A 1 -3.19 -19.62 -7.32
N THR A 2 -2.62 -18.96 -8.33
CA THR A 2 -1.74 -17.80 -8.12
C THR A 2 -2.59 -16.64 -7.63
N ALA A 3 -2.31 -16.13 -6.42
CA ALA A 3 -3.03 -14.98 -5.90
C ALA A 3 -2.86 -13.78 -6.83
N GLU A 4 -3.98 -13.10 -7.09
CA GLU A 4 -4.05 -11.96 -7.99
C GLU A 4 -3.15 -10.83 -7.47
N ARG A 5 -2.25 -10.33 -8.32
CA ARG A 5 -1.40 -9.18 -7.99
C ARG A 5 -2.09 -7.92 -8.46
N VAL A 6 -2.30 -6.99 -7.55
CA VAL A 6 -2.97 -5.71 -7.80
C VAL A 6 -2.00 -4.56 -7.58
N LYS A 7 -2.07 -3.55 -8.43
CA LYS A 7 -1.28 -2.33 -8.28
C LYS A 7 -2.02 -1.40 -7.32
N VAL A 8 -1.28 -0.82 -6.40
CA VAL A 8 -1.83 0.11 -5.42
C VAL A 8 -0.95 1.35 -5.31
N MET A 9 -1.60 2.48 -5.06
CA MET A 9 -0.98 3.73 -4.68
C MET A 9 -1.17 3.94 -3.19
N ILE A 10 -0.09 4.17 -2.46
CA ILE A 10 -0.09 4.47 -1.03
C ILE A 10 0.35 5.92 -0.86
N ARG A 11 -0.47 6.75 -0.21
CA ARG A 11 -0.14 8.14 0.13
C ARG A 11 0.03 8.28 1.63
N CYS A 12 1.13 8.89 2.07
CA CYS A 12 1.33 9.28 3.46
C CYS A 12 0.58 10.58 3.77
N ASN A 13 -0.34 10.55 4.74
CA ASN A 13 -1.10 11.75 5.11
C ASN A 13 -0.28 12.74 5.95
N ARG A 14 0.86 12.30 6.53
CA ARG A 14 1.75 13.19 7.30
C ARG A 14 2.71 14.01 6.45
N CYS A 15 3.33 13.41 5.44
CA CYS A 15 4.34 14.10 4.61
C CYS A 15 3.97 14.23 3.13
N GLY A 16 2.87 13.59 2.69
CA GLY A 16 2.40 13.66 1.31
C GLY A 16 3.09 12.70 0.32
N GLU A 17 4.08 11.93 0.77
CA GLU A 17 4.84 10.99 -0.08
C GLU A 17 3.94 9.92 -0.68
N LYS A 18 4.23 9.52 -1.92
CA LYS A 18 3.44 8.53 -2.66
C LYS A 18 4.28 7.34 -3.08
N PHE A 19 3.79 6.14 -2.80
CA PHE A 19 4.43 4.88 -3.18
C PHE A 19 3.51 4.10 -4.12
N VAL A 20 4.07 3.50 -5.17
CA VAL A 20 3.33 2.61 -6.06
C VAL A 20 3.90 1.21 -5.90
N LEU A 21 3.08 0.28 -5.42
CA LEU A 21 3.47 -1.10 -5.13
C LEU A 21 2.55 -2.08 -5.83
N ARG A 22 2.98 -3.35 -5.90
CA ARG A 22 2.11 -4.47 -6.29
C ARG A 22 1.84 -5.32 -5.06
N GLY A 23 0.61 -5.28 -4.58
CA GLY A 23 0.13 -6.11 -3.48
C GLY A 23 -0.43 -7.44 -3.96
N ARG A 24 -0.50 -8.40 -3.05
CA ARG A 24 -1.19 -9.68 -3.23
C ARG A 24 -2.61 -9.53 -2.69
N ARG A 25 -3.62 -9.78 -3.54
CA ARG A 25 -5.01 -9.86 -3.12
C ARG A 25 -5.29 -11.25 -2.56
N ASP A 26 -5.72 -11.31 -1.30
CA ASP A 26 -6.16 -12.53 -0.63
C ASP A 26 -7.48 -12.25 0.09
N ARG A 27 -8.54 -12.97 -0.30
CA ARG A 27 -9.88 -12.91 0.32
C ARG A 27 -10.42 -11.50 0.57
N GLY A 28 -10.22 -10.59 -0.39
CA GLY A 28 -10.70 -9.20 -0.31
C GLY A 28 -9.77 -8.23 0.43
N ARG A 29 -8.63 -8.70 0.95
CA ARG A 29 -7.58 -7.86 1.53
C ARG A 29 -6.39 -7.78 0.59
N ILE A 30 -5.75 -6.61 0.52
CA ILE A 30 -4.49 -6.42 -0.22
C ILE A 30 -3.35 -6.38 0.78
N ASP A 31 -2.42 -7.32 0.64
CA ASP A 31 -1.15 -7.30 1.36
C ASP A 31 -0.05 -6.73 0.44
N THR A 32 0.51 -5.58 0.83
CA THR A 32 1.53 -4.85 0.07
C THR A 32 2.93 -5.00 0.67
N GLY A 33 3.04 -5.55 1.89
CA GLY A 33 4.28 -5.53 2.66
C GLY A 33 4.78 -4.13 3.09
N PHE A 34 4.00 -3.07 2.84
CA PHE A 34 4.36 -1.70 3.23
C PHE A 34 4.25 -1.54 4.75
N LYS A 35 5.35 -1.14 5.40
CA LYS A 35 5.42 -1.03 6.87
C LYS A 35 5.51 0.41 7.38
N MET A 36 6.18 1.28 6.64
CA MET A 36 6.53 2.62 7.11
C MET A 36 6.89 3.53 5.94
N CYS A 37 6.54 4.81 6.06
CA CYS A 37 6.98 5.87 5.16
C CYS A 37 8.39 6.37 5.53
N LEU A 38 9.07 7.01 4.59
CA LEU A 38 10.41 7.58 4.79
C LEU A 38 10.44 8.69 5.87
N CYS A 39 9.31 9.32 6.16
CA CYS A 39 9.17 10.29 7.27
C CYS A 39 9.00 9.63 8.65
N SER A 40 9.26 8.32 8.76
CA SER A 40 9.04 7.51 9.97
C SER A 40 7.58 7.36 10.40
N ASN A 41 6.62 7.79 9.57
CA ASN A 41 5.21 7.50 9.81
C ASN A 41 4.94 6.01 9.58
N THR A 42 4.31 5.34 10.55
CA THR A 42 3.99 3.89 10.53
C THR A 42 2.49 3.61 10.43
N ASN A 43 1.67 4.66 10.41
CA ASN A 43 0.22 4.61 10.31
C ASN A 43 -0.27 5.73 9.39
N ASP A 44 -1.59 5.97 9.33
CA ASP A 44 -2.14 7.14 8.62
C ASP A 44 -1.70 7.23 7.15
N PHE A 45 -2.09 6.20 6.40
CA PHE A 45 -1.88 6.09 4.96
C PHE A 45 -3.22 5.98 4.26
N ASP A 46 -3.33 6.64 3.11
CA ASP A 46 -4.36 6.36 2.12
C ASP A 46 -3.85 5.27 1.16
N ILE A 47 -4.68 4.30 0.82
CA ILE A 47 -4.32 3.18 -0.07
C ILE A 47 -5.43 3.01 -1.10
N GLU A 48 -5.11 3.27 -2.36
CA GLU A 48 -6.03 3.16 -3.48
C GLU A 48 -5.54 2.11 -4.48
N GLU A 49 -6.46 1.33 -5.04
CA GLU A 49 -6.17 0.44 -6.17
C GLU A 49 -6.10 1.23 -7.47
N THR A 50 -5.14 0.89 -8.35
CA THR A 50 -4.92 1.59 -9.63
C THR A 50 -4.79 0.64 -10.80
#